data_AF-A0A8C6PIS3-F1
#
_entry.id   AF-A0A8C6PIS3-F1
#
_cell.length_a   1.000
_cell.length_b   1.000
_cell.length_c   1.000
_cell.angle_alpha   90.00
_cell.angle_beta   90.00
_cell.angle_gamma   90.00
#
_symmetry.space_group_name_H-M   'P 1'
#
loop_
_entity.id
_entity.type
_entity.pdbx_description
1 polymer ?
#
loop_
_entity_poly.entity_id
_entity_poly.type
_entity_poly.pdbx_seq_one_letter_code
_entity_poly.pdbx_strand_id
1 'polypeptide(L)'
;MADQSNIQSAASKSIRPFKSSEEYLYAMKEDLAEWLNTLYDLDITADTFMDALETGCALCRHANNVNRTAQEFQLESPQAAQSMKVPSKDVVFQSRNVVPGSFLARDNVSNFIAWCRQELWIKDVLMFETNDLVERCNEKNFILCLLEVARRGSKFGMLAPMLIQLEEEIEEEIRDQESLRITRELPAEQSSPSRCNGRKESHESVEDEEEPDPEPHIWPQKRVLLDMRNLDELVREILGHCSCPAQFPMIKVSEGKYKVGDSSALIFIRVLRTHVMVRVGGGWDTLEHYLDKHDPCRCARDRWRQCSAASPLSVSPRAAVAKSCLIPSRV
;
A
#
# COMPACT_ATOMS: atom_id res chain seq x y z
N MET A 1 40.68 -11.67 -4.83
CA MET A 1 40.36 -10.51 -3.99
C MET A 1 39.51 -9.59 -4.85
N ALA A 2 38.18 -9.68 -4.70
CA ALA A 2 37.25 -8.89 -5.50
C ALA A 2 37.11 -7.49 -4.88
N ASP A 3 37.21 -6.51 -5.76
CA ASP A 3 37.34 -5.09 -5.49
C ASP A 3 36.10 -4.52 -4.76
N GLN A 4 36.27 -4.10 -3.51
CA GLN A 4 35.21 -3.53 -2.66
C GLN A 4 34.73 -2.14 -3.12
N SER A 5 35.32 -1.60 -4.18
CA SER A 5 35.01 -0.29 -4.76
C SER A 5 33.72 -0.27 -5.59
N ASN A 6 33.19 -1.42 -6.01
CA ASN A 6 32.01 -1.49 -6.88
C ASN A 6 30.66 -1.54 -6.14
N ILE A 7 30.66 -1.72 -4.82
CA ILE A 7 29.43 -1.78 -4.00
C ILE A 7 28.96 -0.36 -3.61
N GLN A 8 29.89 0.59 -3.44
CA GLN A 8 29.56 1.96 -3.07
C GLN A 8 28.96 2.79 -4.23
N SER A 9 29.23 2.42 -5.48
CA SER A 9 28.69 3.14 -6.65
C SER A 9 27.22 2.79 -6.96
N ALA A 10 26.67 1.70 -6.41
CA ALA A 10 25.26 1.35 -6.55
C ALA A 10 24.37 2.06 -5.51
N ALA A 11 24.92 2.41 -4.35
CA ALA A 11 24.24 3.15 -3.28
C ALA A 11 24.07 4.65 -3.57
N SER A 12 24.70 5.16 -4.64
CA SER A 12 24.64 6.58 -5.03
C SER A 12 23.83 6.83 -6.30
N LYS A 13 23.12 5.82 -6.81
CA LYS A 13 22.13 6.02 -7.87
C LYS A 13 20.87 6.64 -7.28
N SER A 14 21.00 7.93 -6.96
CA SER A 14 19.92 8.90 -6.97
C SER A 14 18.68 8.50 -6.17
N ILE A 15 18.73 8.68 -4.85
CA ILE A 15 17.54 9.07 -4.08
C ILE A 15 17.07 10.39 -4.71
N ARG A 16 16.20 10.30 -5.71
CA ARG A 16 15.62 11.46 -6.37
C ARG A 16 14.64 12.06 -5.37
N PRO A 17 14.80 13.34 -4.98
CA PRO A 17 13.82 13.97 -4.11
C PRO A 17 12.52 14.17 -4.91
N PHE A 18 11.51 13.34 -4.64
CA PHE A 18 10.20 13.42 -5.25
C PHE A 18 9.17 13.94 -4.26
N LYS A 19 8.19 14.69 -4.76
CA LYS A 19 7.16 15.38 -3.99
C LYS A 19 5.82 14.84 -4.43
N SER A 20 5.00 14.35 -3.51
CA SER A 20 3.57 13.98 -3.69
C SER A 20 3.25 12.51 -4.03
N SER A 21 1.94 12.23 -4.11
CA SER A 21 1.28 10.96 -4.42
C SER A 21 1.84 10.16 -5.61
N GLU A 22 2.64 10.79 -6.47
CA GLU A 22 3.35 10.16 -7.56
C GLU A 22 4.41 9.14 -7.09
N GLU A 23 5.14 9.42 -6.00
CA GLU A 23 6.15 8.49 -5.46
C GLU A 23 5.51 7.21 -4.90
N TYR A 24 4.39 7.38 -4.20
CA TYR A 24 3.57 6.28 -3.70
C TYR A 24 3.10 5.37 -4.84
N LEU A 25 2.59 5.94 -5.94
CA LEU A 25 2.18 5.16 -7.10
C LEU A 25 3.37 4.51 -7.80
N TYR A 26 4.52 5.18 -7.85
CA TYR A 26 5.74 4.62 -8.42
C TYR A 26 6.20 3.37 -7.66
N ALA A 27 6.23 3.42 -6.33
CA ALA A 27 6.60 2.27 -5.48
C ALA A 27 5.68 1.06 -5.73
N MET A 28 4.37 1.32 -5.87
CA MET A 28 3.39 0.27 -6.21
C MET A 28 3.58 -0.29 -7.62
N LYS A 29 3.86 0.57 -8.62
CA LYS A 29 4.17 0.13 -9.99
C LYS A 29 5.42 -0.74 -10.03
N GLU A 30 6.46 -0.38 -9.27
CA GLU A 30 7.71 -1.15 -9.22
C GLU A 30 7.47 -2.56 -8.65
N ASP A 31 6.73 -2.66 -7.55
CA ASP A 31 6.39 -3.95 -6.92
C ASP A 31 5.52 -4.82 -7.84
N LEU A 32 4.48 -4.23 -8.45
CA LEU A 32 3.62 -4.93 -9.41
C LEU A 32 4.36 -5.35 -10.68
N ALA A 33 5.30 -4.53 -11.17
CA ALA A 33 6.12 -4.86 -12.34
C ALA A 33 6.96 -6.10 -12.06
N GLU A 34 7.67 -6.16 -10.93
CA GLU A 34 8.47 -7.34 -10.57
C GLU A 34 7.61 -8.57 -10.36
N TRP A 35 6.45 -8.41 -9.72
CA TRP A 35 5.51 -9.50 -9.51
C TRP A 35 5.05 -10.12 -10.85
N LEU A 36 4.65 -9.28 -11.81
CA LEU A 36 4.25 -9.74 -13.14
C LEU A 36 5.42 -10.34 -13.93
N ASN A 37 6.62 -9.74 -13.83
CA ASN A 37 7.83 -10.28 -14.46
C ASN A 37 8.15 -11.69 -13.91
N THR A 38 7.99 -11.90 -12.60
CA THR A 38 8.22 -13.19 -11.95
C THR A 38 7.21 -14.26 -12.40
N LEU A 39 5.95 -13.87 -12.64
CA LEU A 39 4.90 -14.80 -13.05
C LEU A 39 4.91 -15.14 -14.54
N TYR A 40 5.35 -14.20 -15.39
CA TYR A 40 5.11 -14.26 -16.83
C TYR A 40 6.34 -13.99 -17.70
N ASP A 41 7.53 -13.89 -17.09
CA ASP A 41 8.80 -13.56 -17.76
C ASP A 41 8.68 -12.31 -18.63
N LEU A 42 8.01 -11.29 -18.10
CA LEU A 42 7.89 -9.97 -18.73
C LEU A 42 9.12 -9.13 -18.40
N ASP A 43 9.35 -8.08 -19.20
CA ASP A 43 10.42 -7.10 -18.98
C ASP A 43 9.81 -5.71 -18.71
N ILE A 44 9.04 -5.64 -17.62
CA ILE A 44 8.31 -4.44 -17.21
C ILE A 44 9.12 -3.70 -16.15
N THR A 45 9.17 -2.37 -16.25
CA THR A 45 9.72 -1.46 -15.24
C THR A 45 8.62 -0.54 -14.72
N ALA A 46 8.85 0.18 -13.63
CA ALA A 46 7.86 1.16 -13.13
C ALA A 46 7.52 2.25 -14.16
N ASP A 47 8.50 2.64 -14.99
CA ASP A 47 8.33 3.63 -16.07
C ASP A 47 7.52 3.07 -17.25
N THR A 48 7.75 1.82 -17.62
CA THR A 48 7.06 1.15 -18.76
C THR A 48 5.79 0.41 -18.35
N PHE A 49 5.43 0.43 -17.06
CA PHE A 49 4.38 -0.39 -16.47
C PHE A 49 3.04 -0.25 -17.18
N MET A 50 2.63 1.00 -17.39
CA MET A 50 1.35 1.32 -18.00
C MET A 50 1.35 0.93 -19.49
N ASP A 51 2.44 1.19 -20.22
CA ASP A 51 2.60 0.86 -21.65
C ASP A 51 2.59 -0.64 -21.89
N ALA A 52 3.28 -1.41 -21.04
CA ALA A 52 3.35 -2.86 -21.15
C ALA A 52 1.99 -3.55 -21.00
N LEU A 53 1.06 -2.94 -20.25
CA LEU A 53 -0.23 -3.54 -19.90
C LEU A 53 -1.41 -3.01 -20.73
N GLU A 54 -1.22 -1.94 -21.51
CA GLU A 54 -2.31 -1.23 -22.19
C GLU A 54 -3.03 -2.03 -23.28
N THR A 55 -2.40 -3.10 -23.78
CA THR A 55 -3.05 -4.04 -24.71
C THR A 55 -4.09 -4.95 -24.04
N GLY A 56 -4.09 -5.01 -22.70
CA GLY A 56 -4.93 -5.90 -21.90
C GLY A 56 -4.53 -7.38 -21.97
N CYS A 57 -3.61 -7.79 -22.85
CA CYS A 57 -3.28 -9.20 -23.07
C CYS A 57 -2.66 -9.86 -21.83
N ALA A 58 -1.73 -9.18 -21.15
CA ALA A 58 -1.12 -9.68 -19.92
C ALA A 58 -2.14 -9.79 -18.78
N LEU A 59 -3.08 -8.83 -18.70
CA LEU A 59 -4.14 -8.81 -17.71
C LEU A 59 -5.10 -9.99 -17.88
N CYS A 60 -5.60 -10.22 -19.10
CA CYS A 60 -6.48 -11.36 -19.38
C CYS A 60 -5.76 -12.70 -19.19
N ARG A 61 -4.47 -12.79 -19.56
CA ARG A 61 -3.65 -13.97 -19.26
C ARG A 61 -3.55 -14.22 -17.76
N HIS A 62 -3.34 -13.15 -16.97
CA HIS A 62 -3.27 -13.25 -15.52
C HIS A 62 -4.60 -13.73 -14.93
N ALA A 63 -5.73 -13.16 -15.35
CA ALA A 63 -7.06 -13.60 -14.93
C ALA A 63 -7.30 -15.10 -15.14
N ASN A 64 -6.96 -15.62 -16.32
CA ASN A 64 -7.12 -17.06 -16.60
C ASN A 64 -6.15 -17.93 -15.79
N ASN A 65 -4.99 -17.39 -15.41
CA ASN A 65 -4.08 -18.08 -14.51
C ASN A 65 -4.65 -18.14 -13.08
N VAL A 66 -5.24 -17.04 -12.60
CA VAL A 66 -5.94 -17.00 -11.31
C VAL A 66 -7.05 -18.05 -11.27
N ASN A 67 -7.88 -18.13 -12.31
CA ASN A 67 -8.93 -19.17 -12.41
C ASN A 67 -8.34 -20.58 -12.30
N ARG A 68 -7.26 -20.86 -13.02
CA ARG A 68 -6.61 -22.17 -13.01
C ARG A 68 -6.04 -22.52 -11.64
N THR A 69 -5.30 -21.60 -11.04
CA THR A 69 -4.75 -21.81 -9.68
C THR A 69 -5.86 -21.98 -8.66
N ALA A 70 -6.98 -21.26 -8.78
CA ALA A 70 -8.12 -21.42 -7.90
C ALA A 70 -8.82 -22.79 -8.06
N GLN A 71 -8.90 -23.31 -9.30
CA GLN A 71 -9.40 -24.67 -9.55
C GLN A 71 -8.47 -25.74 -8.99
N GLU A 72 -7.15 -25.59 -9.19
CA GLU A 72 -6.13 -26.48 -8.61
C GLU A 72 -6.23 -26.48 -7.07
N PHE A 73 -6.35 -25.30 -6.46
CA PHE A 73 -6.56 -25.16 -5.01
C PHE A 73 -7.83 -25.88 -4.54
N GLN A 74 -8.93 -25.76 -5.28
CA GLN A 74 -10.19 -26.45 -4.94
C GLN A 74 -10.05 -27.98 -4.96
N LEU A 75 -9.20 -28.52 -5.85
CA LEU A 75 -8.91 -29.95 -5.93
C LEU A 75 -7.99 -30.41 -4.79
N GLU A 76 -6.96 -29.64 -4.48
CA GLU A 76 -5.97 -29.96 -3.44
C GLU A 76 -6.53 -29.78 -2.02
N SER A 77 -7.37 -28.76 -1.81
CA SER A 77 -7.92 -28.39 -0.49
C SER A 77 -9.45 -28.15 -0.55
N PRO A 78 -10.28 -29.19 -0.77
CA PRO A 78 -11.71 -29.02 -0.96
C PRO A 78 -12.44 -28.43 0.26
N GLN A 79 -12.00 -28.77 1.47
CA GLN A 79 -12.61 -28.26 2.71
C GLN A 79 -12.36 -26.76 2.89
N ALA A 80 -11.13 -26.30 2.61
CA ALA A 80 -10.78 -24.88 2.63
C ALA A 80 -11.53 -24.10 1.56
N ALA A 81 -11.65 -24.67 0.37
CA ALA A 81 -12.34 -24.02 -0.75
C ALA A 81 -13.86 -23.88 -0.54
N GLN A 82 -14.49 -24.71 0.30
CA GLN A 82 -15.94 -24.63 0.57
C GLN A 82 -16.37 -23.32 1.23
N SER A 83 -15.49 -22.71 2.04
CA SER A 83 -15.77 -21.42 2.68
C SER A 83 -15.39 -20.22 1.80
N MET A 84 -14.82 -20.46 0.62
CA MET A 84 -14.30 -19.43 -0.27
C MET A 84 -15.12 -19.32 -1.56
N LYS A 85 -15.17 -18.11 -2.14
CA LYS A 85 -15.69 -17.93 -3.48
C LYS A 85 -14.59 -18.17 -4.50
N VAL A 86 -14.74 -19.19 -5.34
CA VAL A 86 -13.72 -19.64 -6.30
C VAL A 86 -14.07 -19.15 -7.72
N PRO A 87 -13.20 -18.39 -8.40
CA PRO A 87 -13.42 -17.98 -9.78
C PRO A 87 -13.31 -19.18 -10.73
N SER A 88 -14.10 -19.19 -11.80
CA SER A 88 -14.16 -20.35 -12.71
C SER A 88 -14.27 -20.00 -14.19
N LYS A 89 -14.72 -18.79 -14.54
CA LYS A 89 -14.93 -18.41 -15.94
C LYS A 89 -13.73 -17.70 -16.51
N ASP A 90 -13.18 -18.27 -17.57
CA ASP A 90 -12.08 -17.66 -18.31
C ASP A 90 -12.50 -16.40 -19.07
N VAL A 91 -11.57 -15.45 -19.09
CA VAL A 91 -11.61 -14.25 -19.89
C VAL A 91 -11.22 -14.60 -21.32
N VAL A 92 -12.13 -14.34 -22.26
CA VAL A 92 -11.86 -14.40 -23.68
C VAL A 92 -11.20 -13.09 -24.10
N PHE A 93 -10.08 -13.19 -24.81
CA PHE A 93 -9.32 -12.02 -25.25
C PHE A 93 -8.56 -12.29 -26.55
N GLN A 94 -8.29 -11.24 -27.30
CA GLN A 94 -7.43 -11.31 -28.46
C GLN A 94 -5.97 -11.21 -28.04
N SER A 95 -5.16 -12.21 -28.42
CA SER A 95 -3.73 -12.29 -28.05
C SER A 95 -2.77 -11.92 -29.18
N ARG A 96 -3.27 -11.82 -30.41
CA ARG A 96 -2.45 -11.58 -31.61
C ARG A 96 -2.83 -10.28 -32.29
N ASN A 97 -1.82 -9.56 -32.79
CA ASN A 97 -2.00 -8.32 -33.56
C ASN A 97 -2.82 -7.25 -32.81
N VAL A 98 -2.74 -7.23 -31.47
CA VAL A 98 -3.35 -6.17 -30.66
C VAL A 98 -2.39 -5.01 -30.60
N VAL A 99 -2.82 -3.89 -31.18
CA VAL A 99 -2.05 -2.64 -31.13
C VAL A 99 -2.48 -1.86 -29.89
N PRO A 100 -1.53 -1.29 -29.12
CA PRO A 100 -1.83 -0.26 -28.13
C PRO A 100 -2.85 0.78 -28.58
N GLY A 101 -3.76 1.17 -27.69
CA GLY A 101 -4.78 2.19 -28.00
C GLY A 101 -5.86 1.76 -29.01
N SER A 102 -5.82 0.53 -29.54
CA SER A 102 -6.82 0.03 -30.49
C SER A 102 -8.15 -0.35 -29.81
N PHE A 103 -9.20 -0.53 -30.61
CA PHE A 103 -10.47 -1.09 -30.11
C PHE A 103 -10.30 -2.50 -29.53
N LEU A 104 -9.39 -3.32 -30.07
CA LEU A 104 -9.10 -4.65 -29.54
C LEU A 104 -8.42 -4.58 -28.17
N ALA A 105 -7.52 -3.62 -27.97
CA ALA A 105 -6.89 -3.39 -26.67
C ALA A 105 -7.95 -2.96 -25.64
N ARG A 106 -8.83 -2.02 -26.01
CA ARG A 106 -9.94 -1.59 -25.16
C ARG A 106 -10.91 -2.72 -24.81
N ASP A 107 -11.21 -3.60 -25.77
CA ASP A 107 -12.07 -4.78 -25.56
C ASP A 107 -11.45 -5.79 -24.59
N ASN A 108 -10.16 -6.13 -24.76
CA ASN A 108 -9.43 -6.98 -23.81
C ASN A 108 -9.48 -6.41 -22.39
N VAL A 109 -9.19 -5.12 -22.22
CA VAL A 109 -9.23 -4.45 -20.91
C VAL A 109 -10.64 -4.47 -20.32
N SER A 110 -11.67 -4.22 -21.14
CA SER A 110 -13.08 -4.31 -20.71
C SER A 110 -13.45 -5.72 -20.23
N ASN A 111 -13.00 -6.76 -20.93
CA ASN A 111 -13.25 -8.15 -20.54
C ASN A 111 -12.55 -8.50 -19.21
N PHE A 112 -11.34 -8.00 -19.00
CA PHE A 112 -10.64 -8.12 -17.72
C PHE A 112 -11.38 -7.42 -16.58
N ILE A 113 -11.82 -6.17 -16.79
CA ILE A 113 -12.61 -5.41 -15.81
C ILE A 113 -13.90 -6.16 -15.45
N ALA A 114 -14.61 -6.71 -16.44
CA ALA A 114 -15.81 -7.50 -16.21
C ALA A 114 -15.52 -8.74 -15.35
N TRP A 115 -14.42 -9.43 -15.61
CA TRP A 115 -13.98 -10.58 -14.82
C TRP A 115 -13.61 -10.19 -13.38
N CYS A 116 -12.89 -9.11 -13.15
CA CYS A 116 -12.57 -8.60 -11.81
C CYS A 116 -13.84 -8.39 -10.96
N ARG A 117 -14.90 -7.85 -11.56
CA ARG A 117 -16.18 -7.64 -10.89
C ARG A 117 -16.92 -8.95 -10.63
N GLN A 118 -16.97 -9.84 -11.61
CA GLN A 118 -17.87 -11.01 -11.60
C GLN A 118 -17.26 -12.24 -10.92
N GLU A 119 -15.97 -12.50 -11.17
CA GLU A 119 -15.29 -13.71 -10.75
C GLU A 119 -14.36 -13.45 -9.56
N LEU A 120 -13.86 -12.22 -9.37
CA LEU A 120 -13.12 -11.86 -8.16
C LEU A 120 -13.91 -11.03 -7.15
N TRP A 121 -15.14 -10.59 -7.45
CA TRP A 121 -15.96 -9.75 -6.56
C TRP A 121 -15.19 -8.54 -5.99
N ILE A 122 -14.43 -7.86 -6.85
CA ILE A 122 -13.77 -6.60 -6.50
C ILE A 122 -14.83 -5.50 -6.42
N LYS A 123 -14.81 -4.74 -5.32
CA LYS A 123 -15.78 -3.65 -5.08
C LYS A 123 -15.57 -2.53 -6.09
N ASP A 124 -16.64 -1.91 -6.57
CA ASP A 124 -16.58 -0.85 -7.60
C ASP A 124 -15.69 0.34 -7.20
N VAL A 125 -15.53 0.63 -5.90
CA VAL A 125 -14.64 1.69 -5.41
C VAL A 125 -13.15 1.44 -5.71
N LEU A 126 -12.76 0.21 -6.02
CA LEU A 126 -11.40 -0.18 -6.42
C LEU A 126 -11.29 -0.44 -7.92
N MET A 127 -12.39 -0.42 -8.66
CA MET A 127 -12.40 -0.70 -10.09
C MET A 127 -11.85 0.47 -10.89
N PHE A 128 -11.25 0.17 -12.03
CA PHE A 128 -10.78 1.15 -13.01
C PHE A 128 -11.60 1.04 -14.30
N GLU A 129 -11.55 2.08 -15.12
CA GLU A 129 -12.15 2.12 -16.44
C GLU A 129 -11.12 1.85 -17.53
N THR A 130 -11.57 1.43 -18.72
CA THR A 130 -10.68 1.17 -19.85
C THR A 130 -9.78 2.37 -20.20
N ASN A 131 -10.31 3.59 -20.09
CA ASN A 131 -9.56 4.82 -20.39
C ASN A 131 -8.51 5.16 -19.31
N ASP A 132 -8.68 4.68 -18.07
CA ASP A 132 -7.68 4.88 -17.02
C ASP A 132 -6.34 4.25 -17.39
N LEU A 133 -6.41 3.07 -18.04
CA LEU A 133 -5.24 2.38 -18.57
C LEU A 133 -4.87 2.90 -19.96
N VAL A 134 -5.78 2.88 -20.93
CA VAL A 134 -5.44 3.13 -22.35
C VAL A 134 -5.11 4.59 -22.64
N GLU A 135 -5.73 5.53 -21.93
CA GLU A 135 -5.54 6.98 -22.13
C GLU A 135 -4.79 7.65 -20.96
N ARG A 136 -4.36 6.85 -19.97
CA ARG A 136 -3.65 7.32 -18.77
C ARG A 136 -4.42 8.33 -17.94
N CYS A 137 -5.76 8.28 -17.98
CA CYS A 137 -6.61 9.24 -17.27
C CYS A 137 -6.49 9.11 -15.74
N ASN A 138 -6.23 7.91 -15.23
CA ASN A 138 -6.13 7.66 -13.78
C ASN A 138 -5.35 6.37 -13.46
N GLU A 139 -4.02 6.47 -13.37
CA GLU A 139 -3.16 5.31 -13.04
C GLU A 139 -3.48 4.72 -11.67
N LYS A 140 -3.92 5.54 -10.71
CA LYS A 140 -4.16 5.12 -9.32
C LYS A 140 -5.22 4.02 -9.24
N ASN A 141 -6.36 4.21 -9.89
CA ASN A 141 -7.44 3.21 -9.83
C ASN A 141 -6.99 1.88 -10.44
N PHE A 142 -6.24 1.93 -11.54
CA PHE A 142 -5.68 0.73 -12.17
C PHE A 142 -4.73 -0.03 -11.24
N ILE A 143 -3.79 0.68 -10.61
CA ILE A 143 -2.83 0.11 -9.66
C ILE A 143 -3.54 -0.51 -8.46
N LEU A 144 -4.50 0.20 -7.85
CA LEU A 144 -5.26 -0.30 -6.69
C LEU A 144 -6.11 -1.53 -7.04
N CYS A 145 -6.73 -1.54 -8.23
CA CYS A 145 -7.45 -2.71 -8.72
C CYS A 145 -6.53 -3.92 -8.83
N LEU A 146 -5.34 -3.74 -9.41
CA LEU A 146 -4.40 -4.83 -9.64
C LEU A 146 -3.82 -5.39 -8.33
N LEU A 147 -3.57 -4.53 -7.33
CA LEU A 147 -3.23 -4.97 -5.97
C LEU A 147 -4.34 -5.81 -5.33
N GLU A 148 -5.60 -5.42 -5.51
CA GLU A 148 -6.74 -6.23 -5.04
C GLU A 148 -6.84 -7.56 -5.79
N VAL A 149 -6.59 -7.60 -7.10
CA VAL A 149 -6.52 -8.85 -7.87
C VAL A 149 -5.44 -9.76 -7.28
N ALA A 150 -4.26 -9.22 -6.99
CA ALA A 150 -3.18 -9.98 -6.38
C ALA A 150 -3.53 -10.48 -4.97
N ARG A 151 -4.17 -9.64 -4.15
CA ARG A 151 -4.65 -9.99 -2.81
C ARG A 151 -5.69 -11.12 -2.84
N ARG A 152 -6.58 -11.14 -3.82
CA ARG A 152 -7.54 -12.24 -4.02
C ARG A 152 -6.85 -13.50 -4.55
N GLY A 153 -5.93 -13.35 -5.50
CA GLY A 153 -5.16 -14.45 -6.08
C GLY A 153 -4.29 -15.18 -5.06
N SER A 154 -3.70 -14.47 -4.10
CA SER A 154 -2.84 -15.07 -3.06
C SER A 154 -3.58 -16.06 -2.18
N LYS A 155 -4.89 -15.87 -1.96
CA LYS A 155 -5.72 -16.79 -1.19
C LYS A 155 -5.87 -18.17 -1.85
N PHE A 156 -5.61 -18.27 -3.15
CA PHE A 156 -5.58 -19.53 -3.89
C PHE A 156 -4.15 -20.09 -4.03
N GLY A 157 -3.14 -19.48 -3.42
CA GLY A 157 -1.74 -19.94 -3.48
C GLY A 157 -0.90 -19.27 -4.57
N MET A 158 -1.41 -18.27 -5.30
CA MET A 158 -0.57 -17.49 -6.21
C MET A 158 0.46 -16.66 -5.45
N LEU A 159 1.64 -16.47 -6.04
CA LEU A 159 2.62 -15.50 -5.53
C LEU A 159 1.97 -14.12 -5.44
N ALA A 160 2.18 -13.42 -4.32
CA ALA A 160 1.69 -12.06 -4.12
C ALA A 160 2.85 -11.06 -4.26
N PRO A 161 2.59 -9.82 -4.70
CA PRO A 161 3.53 -8.70 -4.61
C PRO A 161 4.00 -8.50 -3.16
N MET A 162 5.20 -7.92 -2.98
CA MET A 162 5.77 -7.76 -1.64
C MET A 162 4.91 -6.84 -0.78
N LEU A 163 4.25 -5.84 -1.36
CA LEU A 163 3.36 -4.96 -0.61
C LEU A 163 2.24 -5.72 0.10
N ILE A 164 1.62 -6.70 -0.59
CA ILE A 164 0.57 -7.53 0.00
C ILE A 164 1.12 -8.46 1.07
N GLN A 165 2.33 -9.01 0.86
CA GLN A 165 2.99 -9.83 1.89
C GLN A 165 3.27 -9.02 3.17
N LEU A 166 3.69 -7.77 3.02
CA LEU A 166 3.91 -6.85 4.15
C LEU A 166 2.58 -6.49 4.84
N GLU A 167 1.46 -6.39 4.12
CA GLU A 167 0.13 -6.20 4.71
C GLU A 167 -0.23 -7.36 5.62
N GLU A 168 -0.14 -8.59 5.10
CA GLU A 168 -0.48 -9.80 5.84
C GLU A 168 0.42 -10.00 7.05
N GLU A 169 1.72 -9.70 6.93
CA GLU A 169 2.67 -9.71 8.06
C GLU A 169 2.26 -8.72 9.16
N ILE A 170 1.93 -7.48 8.80
CA ILE A 170 1.52 -6.48 9.80
C ILE A 170 0.19 -6.87 10.44
N GLU A 171 -0.77 -7.39 9.69
CA GLU A 171 -2.05 -7.87 10.21
C GLU A 171 -1.86 -9.04 11.19
N GLU A 172 -0.96 -9.98 10.87
CA GLU A 172 -0.56 -11.07 11.77
C GLU A 172 0.05 -10.53 13.06
N GLU A 173 0.98 -9.58 12.98
CA GLU A 173 1.57 -8.93 14.14
C GLU A 173 0.56 -8.18 15.01
N ILE A 174 -0.46 -7.55 14.40
CA ILE A 174 -1.53 -6.85 15.13
C ILE A 174 -2.40 -7.86 15.87
N ARG A 175 -2.83 -8.95 15.20
CA ARG A 175 -3.63 -10.02 15.80
C ARG A 175 -2.91 -10.68 16.98
N ASP A 176 -1.62 -10.97 16.83
CA ASP A 176 -0.80 -11.56 17.89
C ASP A 176 -0.67 -10.61 19.10
N GLN A 177 -0.53 -9.31 18.86
CA GLN A 177 -0.51 -8.34 19.96
C GLN A 177 -1.84 -8.24 20.69
N GLU A 178 -2.95 -8.33 19.96
CA GLU A 178 -4.29 -8.29 20.53
C GLU A 178 -4.60 -9.55 21.35
N SER A 179 -4.26 -10.73 20.84
CA SER A 179 -4.43 -12.00 21.55
C SER A 179 -3.63 -12.05 22.85
N LEU A 180 -2.40 -11.51 22.85
CA LEU A 180 -1.56 -11.38 24.05
C LEU A 180 -2.11 -10.38 25.07
N ARG A 181 -2.83 -9.34 24.62
CA ARG A 181 -3.52 -8.40 25.53
C ARG A 181 -4.71 -9.08 26.19
N ILE A 182 -5.56 -9.76 25.42
CA ILE A 182 -6.73 -10.49 25.92
C ILE A 182 -6.31 -11.57 26.93
N THR A 183 -5.25 -12.34 26.62
CA THR A 183 -4.75 -13.39 27.52
C THR A 183 -4.22 -12.84 28.85
N ARG A 184 -3.71 -11.60 28.87
CA ARG A 184 -3.21 -10.93 30.08
C ARG A 184 -4.32 -10.30 30.95
N GLU A 185 -5.48 -10.04 30.38
CA GLU A 185 -6.61 -9.38 31.06
C GLU A 185 -7.63 -10.38 31.66
N LEU A 186 -7.51 -11.69 31.39
CA LEU A 186 -8.30 -12.74 32.03
C LEU A 186 -7.80 -13.04 33.47
N PRO A 187 -8.63 -12.90 34.52
CA PRO A 187 -8.25 -13.29 35.87
C PRO A 187 -8.16 -14.82 35.98
N ALA A 188 -7.08 -15.31 36.58
CA ALA A 188 -6.96 -16.70 37.01
C ALA A 188 -7.96 -16.99 38.15
N GLU A 189 -9.20 -17.33 37.80
CA GLU A 189 -10.18 -17.80 38.79
C GLU A 189 -9.96 -19.29 39.07
N GLN A 190 -9.49 -19.52 40.29
CA GLN A 190 -9.24 -20.81 40.91
C GLN A 190 -10.57 -21.50 41.24
N SER A 191 -10.68 -22.77 40.86
CA SER A 191 -11.36 -23.86 41.58
C SER A 191 -12.43 -23.53 42.64
N SER A 192 -13.70 -23.85 42.37
CA SER A 192 -14.51 -24.88 43.09
C SER A 192 -15.99 -24.86 42.68
N PRO A 193 -16.73 -26.00 42.74
CA PRO A 193 -18.07 -26.12 42.20
C PRO A 193 -19.15 -25.81 43.25
N SER A 194 -20.14 -24.99 42.90
CA SER A 194 -21.37 -24.88 43.68
C SER A 194 -22.58 -24.58 42.80
N ARG A 195 -23.53 -25.52 42.84
CA ARG A 195 -24.87 -25.47 42.22
C ARG A 195 -25.74 -24.42 42.93
N CYS A 196 -26.34 -23.50 42.18
CA CYS A 196 -27.71 -23.04 42.45
C CYS A 196 -28.40 -22.55 41.17
N ASN A 197 -29.65 -23.01 40.94
CA ASN A 197 -30.56 -22.61 39.87
C ASN A 197 -31.05 -21.16 40.01
N GLY A 198 -31.23 -20.47 38.89
CA GLY A 198 -31.86 -19.14 38.85
C GLY A 198 -32.23 -18.65 37.44
N ARG A 199 -33.32 -19.21 36.90
CA ARG A 199 -34.30 -18.68 35.93
C ARG A 199 -33.98 -17.42 35.09
N LYS A 200 -34.04 -17.63 33.76
CA LYS A 200 -34.03 -16.67 32.64
C LYS A 200 -34.90 -15.41 32.83
N GLU A 201 -34.36 -14.26 32.46
CA GLU A 201 -35.08 -13.22 31.71
C GLU A 201 -34.23 -12.75 30.53
N SER A 202 -34.84 -12.84 29.35
CA SER A 202 -34.30 -12.58 28.03
C SER A 202 -34.35 -11.09 27.71
N HIS A 203 -33.22 -10.53 27.28
CA HIS A 203 -33.18 -9.26 26.57
C HIS A 203 -32.46 -9.51 25.23
N GLU A 204 -33.25 -9.71 24.17
CA GLU A 204 -32.78 -9.75 22.79
C GLU A 204 -32.30 -8.35 22.39
N SER A 205 -30.98 -8.16 22.36
CA SER A 205 -30.35 -7.20 21.46
C SER A 205 -29.83 -8.01 20.27
N VAL A 206 -30.37 -7.70 19.10
CA VAL A 206 -29.91 -8.20 17.81
C VAL A 206 -28.52 -7.60 17.59
N GLU A 207 -27.49 -8.33 17.98
CA GLU A 207 -26.13 -8.12 17.50
C GLU A 207 -26.07 -8.81 16.13
N ASP A 208 -25.74 -8.04 15.09
CA ASP A 208 -25.33 -8.57 13.81
C ASP A 208 -24.10 -9.46 14.08
N GLU A 209 -24.33 -10.76 14.19
CA GLU A 209 -23.29 -11.78 14.14
C GLU A 209 -22.71 -11.74 12.70
N GLU A 210 -21.74 -10.85 12.46
CA GLU A 210 -20.80 -11.07 11.37
C GLU A 210 -20.11 -12.40 11.66
N GLU A 211 -20.51 -13.43 10.94
CA GLU A 211 -19.86 -14.75 10.91
C GLU A 211 -18.34 -14.53 10.92
N PRO A 212 -17.60 -15.10 11.90
CA PRO A 212 -16.16 -14.93 11.97
C PRO A 212 -15.55 -15.47 10.68
N ASP A 213 -14.79 -14.62 9.99
CA ASP A 213 -14.07 -14.97 8.77
C ASP A 213 -13.26 -16.25 9.06
N PRO A 214 -13.46 -17.35 8.31
CA PRO A 214 -12.77 -18.61 8.56
C PRO A 214 -11.26 -18.35 8.65
N GLU A 215 -10.60 -18.95 9.65
CA GLU A 215 -9.15 -18.81 9.82
C GLU A 215 -8.46 -18.96 8.46
N PRO A 216 -7.76 -17.91 7.98
CA PRO A 216 -7.21 -17.93 6.64
C PRO A 216 -6.26 -19.11 6.55
N HIS A 217 -6.44 -19.97 5.55
CA HIS A 217 -5.43 -20.97 5.25
C HIS A 217 -4.17 -20.23 4.83
N ILE A 218 -3.25 -20.05 5.78
CA ILE A 218 -2.00 -19.31 5.58
C ILE A 218 -1.08 -20.21 4.75
N TRP A 219 -1.05 -19.96 3.44
CA TRP A 219 0.00 -20.54 2.61
C TRP A 219 1.35 -19.97 3.06
N PRO A 220 2.36 -20.80 3.35
CA PRO A 220 3.70 -20.32 3.61
C PRO A 220 4.27 -19.75 2.31
N GLN A 221 3.98 -18.48 2.04
CA GLN A 221 4.68 -17.75 1.00
C GLN A 221 6.15 -17.68 1.40
N LYS A 222 7.04 -17.95 0.44
CA LYS A 222 8.48 -17.82 0.64
C LYS A 222 8.79 -16.33 0.78
N ARG A 223 8.60 -15.79 1.99
CA ARG A 223 8.85 -14.38 2.32
C ARG A 223 10.31 -14.09 1.95
N VAL A 224 10.52 -13.28 0.92
CA VAL A 224 11.85 -12.77 0.58
C VAL A 224 12.13 -11.67 1.59
N LEU A 225 12.66 -12.05 2.76
CA LEU A 225 13.12 -11.12 3.77
C LEU A 225 14.25 -10.27 3.18
N LEU A 226 13.92 -9.08 2.69
CA LEU A 226 14.90 -8.03 2.47
C LEU A 226 15.47 -7.64 3.84
N ASP A 227 16.79 -7.48 3.90
CA ASP A 227 17.56 -7.35 5.15
C ASP A 227 17.08 -6.14 5.99
N MET A 228 16.29 -6.43 7.02
CA MET A 228 15.65 -5.45 7.91
C MET A 228 16.65 -4.64 8.74
N ARG A 229 17.93 -5.01 8.76
CA ARG A 229 18.97 -4.32 9.53
C ARG A 229 19.24 -2.88 9.08
N ASN A 230 18.75 -2.48 7.90
CA ASN A 230 18.89 -1.12 7.37
C ASN A 230 17.70 -0.19 7.69
N LEU A 231 16.56 -0.71 8.20
CA LEU A 231 15.33 0.09 8.32
C LEU A 231 15.51 1.32 9.23
N ASP A 232 16.12 1.15 10.40
CA ASP A 232 16.30 2.26 11.35
C ASP A 232 17.23 3.35 10.80
N GLU A 233 18.22 2.97 10.00
CA GLU A 233 19.17 3.92 9.40
C GLU A 233 18.47 4.76 8.34
N LEU A 234 17.67 4.12 7.47
CA LEU A 234 16.84 4.79 6.48
C LEU A 234 15.81 5.73 7.13
N VAL A 235 15.13 5.28 8.20
CA VAL A 235 14.19 6.13 8.96
C VAL A 235 14.91 7.33 9.57
N ARG A 236 16.09 7.13 10.17
CA ARG A 236 16.90 8.23 10.73
C ARG A 236 17.37 9.21 9.66
N GLU A 237 17.78 8.73 8.50
CA GLU A 237 18.16 9.56 7.35
C GLU A 237 16.99 10.44 6.89
N ILE A 238 15.80 9.83 6.69
CA ILE A 238 14.60 10.55 6.28
C ILE A 238 14.22 11.63 7.30
N LEU A 239 14.22 11.28 8.61
CA LEU A 239 13.97 12.24 9.69
C LEU A 239 15.03 13.34 9.80
N GLY A 240 16.26 13.07 9.35
CA GLY A 240 17.38 14.02 9.34
C GLY A 240 17.18 15.21 8.41
N HIS A 241 16.27 15.12 7.42
CA HIS A 241 15.90 16.26 6.57
C HIS A 241 15.00 17.29 7.28
N CYS A 242 14.60 17.05 8.53
CA CYS A 242 13.86 18.00 9.35
C CYS A 242 14.74 19.23 9.67
N SER A 243 14.15 20.43 9.56
CA SER A 243 14.81 21.71 9.86
C SER A 243 14.21 22.42 11.09
N CYS A 244 13.36 21.72 11.86
CA CYS A 244 12.79 22.25 13.09
C CYS A 244 13.86 22.44 14.19
N PRO A 245 13.70 23.44 15.07
CA PRO A 245 14.59 23.64 16.23
C PRO A 245 14.63 22.43 17.19
N ALA A 246 13.51 21.69 17.25
CA ALA A 246 13.40 20.39 17.88
C ALA A 246 12.89 19.42 16.82
N GLN A 247 13.57 18.28 16.64
CA GLN A 247 13.19 17.28 15.64
C GLN A 247 11.79 16.75 15.93
N PHE A 248 11.02 16.48 14.88
CA PHE A 248 9.71 15.85 14.98
C PHE A 248 9.83 14.52 15.76
N PRO A 249 9.14 14.37 16.90
CA PRO A 249 9.39 13.25 17.81
C PRO A 249 8.85 11.95 17.21
N MET A 250 9.78 11.06 16.86
CA MET A 250 9.49 9.73 16.35
C MET A 250 10.32 8.71 17.14
N ILE A 251 9.66 7.84 17.91
CA ILE A 251 10.31 6.94 18.86
C ILE A 251 10.12 5.49 18.40
N LYS A 252 11.22 4.77 18.17
CA LYS A 252 11.18 3.34 17.89
C LYS A 252 10.71 2.58 19.13
N VAL A 253 9.65 1.77 18.98
CA VAL A 253 9.14 0.88 20.03
C VAL A 253 9.70 -0.52 19.87
N SER A 254 9.67 -1.06 18.66
CA SER A 254 10.29 -2.32 18.26
C SER A 254 10.68 -2.23 16.79
N GLU A 255 11.28 -3.29 16.25
CA GLU A 255 11.57 -3.36 14.81
C GLU A 255 10.30 -3.10 13.99
N GLY A 256 10.39 -2.15 13.05
CA GLY A 256 9.26 -1.74 12.21
C GLY A 256 8.08 -1.08 12.93
N LYS A 257 8.17 -0.74 14.22
CA LYS A 257 7.08 -0.09 14.99
C LYS A 257 7.56 1.20 15.63
N TYR A 258 6.91 2.30 15.30
CA TYR A 258 7.27 3.63 15.76
C TYR A 258 6.07 4.36 16.36
N LYS A 259 6.32 5.21 17.35
CA LYS A 259 5.36 6.18 17.86
C LYS A 259 5.69 7.56 17.30
N VAL A 260 4.64 8.31 16.99
CA VAL A 260 4.74 9.63 16.34
C VAL A 260 4.09 10.69 17.23
N GLY A 261 4.78 11.79 17.46
CA GLY A 261 4.22 12.90 18.26
C GLY A 261 4.10 12.55 19.74
N ASP A 262 3.13 13.19 20.39
CA ASP A 262 2.68 12.86 21.75
C ASP A 262 1.57 11.79 21.75
N SER A 263 1.16 11.32 20.58
CA SER A 263 0.15 10.27 20.45
C SER A 263 0.74 8.90 20.77
N SER A 264 0.01 8.08 21.53
CA SER A 264 0.36 6.69 21.81
C SER A 264 0.15 5.74 20.61
N ALA A 265 -0.35 6.26 19.48
CA ALA A 265 -0.61 5.52 18.27
C ALA A 265 0.68 4.95 17.66
N LEU A 266 0.67 3.66 17.39
CA LEU A 266 1.75 2.96 16.69
C LEU A 266 1.54 3.08 15.19
N ILE A 267 2.61 3.35 14.47
CA ILE A 267 2.69 3.18 13.02
C ILE A 267 3.65 2.05 12.71
N PHE A 268 3.32 1.30 11.66
CA PHE A 268 4.13 0.19 11.19
C PHE A 268 4.90 0.65 9.95
N ILE A 269 6.21 0.46 9.96
CA ILE A 269 7.09 0.86 8.88
C ILE A 269 7.80 -0.38 8.35
N ARG A 270 7.89 -0.48 7.03
CA ARG A 270 8.57 -1.56 6.31
C ARG A 270 9.34 -0.99 5.13
N VAL A 271 10.34 -1.75 4.68
CA VAL A 271 11.05 -1.45 3.44
C VAL A 271 10.37 -2.22 2.31
N LEU A 272 9.80 -1.51 1.35
CA LEU A 272 9.34 -2.06 0.09
C LEU A 272 10.39 -1.72 -0.97
N ARG A 273 11.27 -2.67 -1.28
CA ARG A 273 12.37 -2.47 -2.25
C ARG A 273 13.29 -1.32 -1.82
N THR A 274 13.29 -0.21 -2.56
CA THR A 274 14.03 1.01 -2.23
C THR A 274 13.18 2.06 -1.50
N HIS A 275 11.92 1.77 -1.21
CA HIS A 275 10.97 2.69 -0.60
C HIS A 275 10.75 2.36 0.88
N VAL A 276 10.75 3.39 1.73
CA VAL A 276 10.34 3.25 3.14
C VAL A 276 8.84 3.54 3.23
N MET A 277 8.07 2.52 3.56
CA MET A 277 6.60 2.56 3.55
C MET A 277 6.05 2.56 4.97
N VAL A 278 5.00 3.35 5.19
CA VAL A 278 4.26 3.41 6.46
C VAL A 278 2.82 2.93 6.25
N ARG A 279 2.35 2.08 7.18
CA ARG A 279 0.96 1.62 7.25
C ARG A 279 0.14 2.64 8.03
N VAL A 280 -0.90 3.20 7.39
CA VAL A 280 -1.80 4.22 7.97
C VAL A 280 -3.24 3.73 7.92
N GLY A 281 -3.71 3.07 8.98
CA GLY A 281 -5.08 2.54 9.07
C GLY A 281 -5.41 1.60 7.91
N GLY A 282 -6.14 2.11 6.91
CA GLY A 282 -6.59 1.35 5.73
C GLY A 282 -5.66 1.38 4.50
N GLY A 283 -4.58 2.17 4.48
CA GLY A 283 -3.69 2.31 3.31
C GLY A 283 -2.19 2.24 3.61
N TRP A 284 -1.40 2.31 2.54
CA TRP A 284 0.05 2.54 2.62
C TRP A 284 0.36 3.97 2.17
N ASP A 285 1.45 4.51 2.69
CA ASP A 285 2.04 5.77 2.24
C ASP A 285 3.57 5.66 2.29
N THR A 286 4.30 6.54 1.60
CA THR A 286 5.76 6.64 1.83
C THR A 286 6.01 7.40 3.14
N LEU A 287 7.10 7.07 3.84
CA LEU A 287 7.44 7.76 5.08
C LEU A 287 7.69 9.25 4.84
N GLU A 288 8.28 9.62 3.71
CA GLU A 288 8.50 11.04 3.36
C GLU A 288 7.17 11.79 3.24
N HIS A 289 6.21 11.27 2.48
CA HIS A 289 4.91 11.90 2.29
C HIS A 289 4.05 11.91 3.56
N TYR A 290 4.19 10.90 4.43
CA TYR A 290 3.59 10.92 5.76
C TYR A 290 4.16 12.09 6.59
N LEU A 291 5.48 12.24 6.63
CA LEU A 291 6.13 13.32 7.37
C LEU A 291 5.82 14.71 6.80
N ASP A 292 5.57 14.85 5.50
CA ASP A 292 5.16 16.14 4.91
C ASP A 292 3.85 16.68 5.51
N LYS A 293 2.98 15.79 6.00
CA LYS A 293 1.70 16.14 6.66
C LYS A 293 1.82 16.34 8.17
N HIS A 294 2.89 15.82 8.78
CA HIS A 294 3.01 15.72 10.23
C HIS A 294 4.19 16.54 10.80
N ASP A 295 5.29 16.70 10.07
CA ASP A 295 6.46 17.51 10.47
C ASP A 295 6.21 19.01 10.21
N PRO A 296 6.20 19.88 11.24
CA PRO A 296 5.90 21.29 11.10
C PRO A 296 6.74 22.05 10.07
N CYS A 297 8.05 21.75 9.94
CA CYS A 297 8.91 22.45 8.98
C CYS A 297 8.65 22.03 7.53
N ARG A 298 8.15 20.81 7.31
CA ARG A 298 7.79 20.31 5.97
C ARG A 298 6.42 20.84 5.56
N CYS A 299 5.45 20.76 6.47
CA CYS A 299 4.13 21.38 6.34
C CYS A 299 4.18 22.85 5.91
N ALA A 300 5.12 23.63 6.47
CA ALA A 300 5.27 25.05 6.15
C ALA A 300 5.82 25.27 4.72
N ARG A 301 6.75 24.42 4.26
CA ARG A 301 7.31 24.49 2.90
C ARG A 301 6.28 24.12 1.84
N ASP A 302 5.39 23.18 2.11
CA ASP A 302 4.32 22.80 1.17
C ASP A 302 3.23 23.85 1.05
N ARG A 303 2.81 24.48 2.16
CA ARG A 303 1.88 25.62 2.11
C ARG A 303 2.47 26.82 1.36
N TRP A 304 3.76 27.11 1.56
CA TRP A 304 4.45 28.17 0.81
C TRP A 304 4.53 27.87 -0.70
N ARG A 305 4.80 26.60 -1.07
CA ARG A 305 4.86 26.18 -2.48
C ARG A 305 3.49 26.17 -3.15
N GLN A 306 2.44 25.73 -2.46
CA GLN A 306 1.07 25.74 -2.99
C GLN A 306 0.55 27.18 -3.20
N CYS A 307 0.86 28.11 -2.29
CA CYS A 307 0.55 29.53 -2.50
C CYS A 307 1.39 30.16 -3.62
N SER A 308 2.64 29.73 -3.81
CA SER A 308 3.52 30.24 -4.89
C SER A 308 3.14 29.71 -6.27
N ALA A 309 2.52 28.53 -6.36
CA ALA A 309 2.01 27.97 -7.63
C ALA A 309 0.66 28.59 -8.06
N ALA A 310 -0.06 29.25 -7.14
CA ALA A 310 -1.36 29.86 -7.39
C ALA A 310 -1.29 31.36 -7.76
N SER A 311 -0.17 31.87 -8.27
CA SER A 311 -0.08 33.27 -8.72
C SER A 311 0.67 33.43 -10.03
N PRO A 312 -0.05 33.83 -11.10
CA PRO A 312 0.48 34.81 -12.02
C PRO A 312 -0.44 36.03 -12.04
N LEU A 313 0.09 37.19 -11.60
CA LEU A 313 0.12 38.43 -12.38
C LEU A 313 0.56 39.63 -11.53
N SER A 314 1.77 40.10 -11.87
CA SER A 314 2.20 41.50 -11.96
C SER A 314 1.78 42.51 -10.89
N VAL A 315 2.74 42.95 -10.09
CA VAL A 315 2.89 44.39 -9.78
C VAL A 315 4.35 44.78 -9.95
N SER A 316 4.61 45.68 -10.91
CA SER A 316 5.93 46.20 -11.27
C SER A 316 6.36 47.30 -10.28
N PRO A 317 7.67 47.46 -9.95
CA PRO A 317 8.12 48.47 -9.01
C PRO A 317 8.42 49.80 -9.74
N ARG A 318 7.87 50.91 -9.25
CA ARG A 318 8.34 52.26 -9.58
C ARG A 318 8.76 53.02 -8.31
N ALA A 319 9.89 53.69 -8.44
CA ALA A 319 10.76 54.19 -7.39
C ALA A 319 10.38 55.58 -6.83
N ALA A 320 11.04 55.89 -5.69
CA ALA A 320 11.31 57.19 -5.06
C ALA A 320 10.15 57.79 -4.24
N VAL A 321 10.33 58.39 -3.06
CA VAL A 321 11.40 59.27 -2.56
C VAL A 321 11.51 59.17 -1.02
N ALA A 322 12.73 59.29 -0.52
CA ALA A 322 13.09 59.39 0.89
C ALA A 322 12.55 60.67 1.57
N LYS A 323 12.06 60.54 2.81
CA LYS A 323 12.17 61.59 3.85
C LYS A 323 12.44 60.97 5.22
N SER A 324 13.41 61.60 5.88
CA SER A 324 14.12 61.24 7.09
C SER A 324 13.31 61.36 8.38
N CYS A 325 13.78 60.62 9.39
CA CYS A 325 13.90 60.95 10.81
C CYS A 325 12.93 61.98 11.43
N LEU A 326 12.23 61.58 12.50
CA LEU A 326 12.47 62.13 13.84
C LEU A 326 11.63 61.37 14.89
N ILE A 327 12.34 60.85 15.89
CA ILE A 327 11.82 60.51 17.22
C ILE A 327 11.52 61.85 17.93
N PRO A 328 10.48 61.94 18.78
CA PRO A 328 10.80 62.04 20.20
C PRO A 328 9.88 61.22 21.10
N SER A 329 10.45 60.95 22.26
CA SER A 329 9.96 60.18 23.39
C SER A 329 8.93 60.92 24.27
N ARG A 330 8.29 60.15 25.17
CA ARG A 330 7.57 60.53 26.41
C ARG A 330 6.18 61.16 26.20
N VAL A 331 5.14 60.86 26.99
CA VAL A 331 4.99 60.30 28.36
C VAL A 331 3.88 59.26 28.36
#